data_AF-A0AAP5V1H7-F1
#
_entry.id   AF-A0AAP5V1H7-F1
#
_cell.length_a   1.000
_cell.length_b   1.000
_cell.length_c   1.000
_cell.angle_alpha   90.00
_cell.angle_beta   90.00
_cell.angle_gamma   90.00
#
_symmetry.space_group_name_H-M   'P 1'
#
loop_
_entity.id
_entity.type
_entity.pdbx_description
1 polymer ?
#
loop_
_entity_poly.entity_id
_entity_poly.type
_entity_poly.pdbx_seq_one_letter_code
_entity_poly.pdbx_strand_id
1 'polypeptide(L)'
;MKFLFGSINSTVLTMAGLRVLSSLIELSAAIIMLLTNDIRKAVVVNSILAIVGPLIFIITMTIGIYQIAGQLSYAKLILIFAGVVLILAGVHK
;
A
#
# COMPACT_ATOMS: atom_id res chain seq x y z
N MET A 1 -14.46 1.86 -23.02
CA MET A 1 -14.07 2.04 -21.59
C MET A 1 -15.21 1.74 -20.61
N LYS A 2 -16.47 2.15 -20.86
CA LYS A 2 -17.63 1.77 -20.02
C LYS A 2 -17.91 0.25 -19.92
N PHE A 3 -17.49 -0.54 -20.92
CA PHE A 3 -17.75 -1.98 -20.95
C PHE A 3 -16.85 -2.82 -20.02
N LEU A 4 -15.63 -2.34 -19.71
CA LEU A 4 -14.69 -3.07 -18.83
C LEU A 4 -14.82 -2.69 -17.35
N PHE A 5 -15.17 -1.43 -17.06
CA PHE A 5 -15.27 -0.92 -15.68
C PHE A 5 -16.72 -0.73 -15.21
N GLY A 6 -17.72 -0.93 -16.08
CA GLY A 6 -19.12 -0.66 -15.76
C GLY A 6 -19.74 -1.58 -14.71
N SER A 7 -19.13 -2.75 -14.45
CA SER A 7 -19.58 -3.74 -13.46
C SER A 7 -18.70 -3.80 -12.21
N ILE A 8 -17.63 -3.00 -12.14
CA ILE A 8 -16.65 -3.09 -11.04
C ILE A 8 -17.07 -2.12 -9.94
N ASN A 9 -17.07 -2.60 -8.69
CA ASN A 9 -17.32 -1.77 -7.52
C ASN A 9 -16.30 -0.62 -7.47
N SER A 10 -16.78 0.61 -7.30
CA SER A 10 -15.95 1.83 -7.25
C SER A 10 -14.86 1.77 -6.18
N THR A 11 -15.16 1.21 -5.01
CA THR A 11 -14.20 1.00 -3.91
C THR A 11 -13.09 0.04 -4.33
N VAL A 12 -13.45 -1.06 -5.01
CA VAL A 12 -12.47 -2.03 -5.53
C VAL A 12 -11.61 -1.39 -6.60
N LEU A 13 -12.20 -0.58 -7.49
CA LEU A 13 -11.45 0.17 -8.49
C LEU A 13 -10.45 1.14 -7.86
N THR A 14 -10.84 1.85 -6.80
CA THR A 14 -9.94 2.72 -6.03
C THR A 14 -8.81 1.92 -5.38
N MET A 15 -9.12 0.80 -4.70
CA MET A 15 -8.10 -0.05 -4.06
C MET A 15 -7.10 -0.62 -5.08
N ALA A 16 -7.60 -1.11 -6.21
CA ALA A 16 -6.77 -1.63 -7.29
C ALA A 16 -5.92 -0.51 -7.91
N GLY A 17 -6.50 0.67 -8.13
CA GLY A 17 -5.80 1.85 -8.65
C GLY A 17 -4.64 2.29 -7.75
N LEU A 18 -4.86 2.34 -6.43
CA LEU A 18 -3.80 2.62 -5.45
C LEU A 18 -2.69 1.57 -5.49
N ARG A 19 -3.02 0.30 -5.70
CA ARG A 19 -2.02 -0.76 -5.88
C ARG A 19 -1.20 -0.59 -7.14
N VAL A 20 -1.85 -0.31 -8.27
CA VAL A 20 -1.16 -0.03 -9.54
C VAL A 20 -0.21 1.15 -9.38
N LEU A 21 -0.66 2.24 -8.74
CA LEU A 21 0.19 3.39 -8.43
C LEU A 21 1.40 3.00 -7.58
N SER A 22 1.19 2.24 -6.49
CA SER A 22 2.27 1.71 -5.64
C SER A 22 3.28 0.90 -6.44
N SER A 23 2.81 -0.04 -7.26
CA SER A 23 3.66 -0.90 -8.08
C SER A 23 4.48 -0.11 -9.08
N LEU A 24 3.93 0.97 -9.65
CA LEU A 24 4.69 1.84 -10.54
C LEU A 24 5.81 2.59 -9.81
N ILE A 25 5.59 3.01 -8.57
CA ILE A 25 6.62 3.64 -7.74
C ILE A 25 7.73 2.63 -7.43
N GLU A 26 7.39 1.41 -7.01
CA GLU A 26 8.38 0.37 -6.73
C GLU A 26 9.15 -0.04 -7.99
N LEU A 27 8.46 -0.18 -9.13
CA LEU A 27 9.10 -0.49 -10.40
C LEU A 27 10.07 0.61 -10.81
N SER A 28 9.66 1.88 -10.68
CA SER A 28 10.52 3.03 -10.99
C SER A 28 11.76 3.05 -10.10
N ALA A 29 11.60 2.76 -8.82
CA ALA A 29 12.71 2.64 -7.89
C ALA A 29 13.66 1.49 -8.26
N ALA A 30 13.12 0.32 -8.60
CA ALA A 30 13.93 -0.83 -9.04
C ALA A 30 14.74 -0.48 -10.29
N ILE A 31 14.13 0.22 -11.26
CA ILE A 31 14.84 0.72 -12.45
C ILE A 31 15.96 1.68 -12.05
N ILE A 32 15.72 2.63 -11.14
CA ILE A 32 16.78 3.55 -10.65
C ILE A 32 17.92 2.78 -9.98
N MET A 33 17.63 1.75 -9.17
CA MET A 33 18.65 0.92 -8.55
C MET A 33 19.52 0.21 -9.60
N LEU A 34 18.89 -0.37 -10.63
CA LEU A 34 19.58 -1.06 -11.72
C LEU A 34 20.43 -0.09 -12.55
N LEU A 35 19.91 1.10 -12.86
CA LEU A 35 20.62 2.13 -13.63
C LEU A 35 21.80 2.72 -12.87
N THR A 36 21.67 2.88 -11.55
CA THR A 36 22.75 3.41 -10.71
C THR A 36 23.81 2.36 -10.39
N ASN A 37 23.44 1.07 -10.41
CA ASN A 37 24.30 -0.09 -10.19
C ASN A 37 25.25 0.05 -8.98
N ASP A 38 24.78 0.71 -7.93
CA ASP A 38 25.54 0.99 -6.72
C ASP A 38 24.71 0.60 -5.49
N ILE A 39 25.29 -0.25 -4.65
CA ILE A 39 24.63 -0.82 -3.48
C ILE A 39 24.22 0.28 -2.48
N ARG A 40 25.09 1.29 -2.26
CA ARG A 40 24.79 2.39 -1.33
C ARG A 40 23.62 3.22 -1.84
N LYS A 41 23.58 3.56 -3.13
CA LYS A 41 22.45 4.27 -3.73
C LYS A 41 21.16 3.43 -3.67
N ALA A 42 21.25 2.13 -3.92
CA ALA A 42 20.10 1.24 -3.82
C ALA A 42 19.53 1.18 -2.39
N VAL A 43 20.38 1.15 -1.37
CA VAL A 43 19.96 1.21 0.04
C VAL A 43 19.24 2.52 0.36
N VAL A 44 19.71 3.66 -0.17
CA VAL A 44 19.03 4.95 -0.01
C VAL A 44 17.65 4.93 -0.65
N VAL A 45 17.53 4.41 -1.88
CA VAL A 45 16.24 4.28 -2.57
C VAL A 45 15.28 3.39 -1.76
N ASN A 46 15.74 2.23 -1.28
CA ASN A 46 14.94 1.35 -0.41
C ASN A 46 14.52 2.02 0.90
N SER A 47 15.36 2.87 1.47
CA SER A 47 15.02 3.61 2.70
C SER A 47 13.87 4.59 2.46
N ILE A 48 13.79 5.19 1.27
CA ILE A 48 12.64 6.03 0.87
C ILE A 48 11.39 5.17 0.68
N LEU A 49 11.50 4.02 0.01
CA LEU A 49 10.38 3.10 -0.20
C LEU A 49 9.83 2.46 1.07
N ALA A 50 10.65 2.34 2.11
CA ALA A 50 10.27 1.75 3.39
C ALA A 50 9.04 2.44 4.02
N ILE A 51 8.78 3.71 3.70
CA ILE A 51 7.58 4.44 4.15
C ILE A 51 6.45 4.36 3.12
N VAL A 52 6.77 4.40 1.83
CA VAL A 52 5.78 4.44 0.74
C VAL A 52 4.90 3.19 0.72
N GLY A 53 5.49 2.00 0.83
CA GLY A 53 4.76 0.73 0.82
C GLY A 53 3.74 0.64 1.97
N PRO A 54 4.18 0.82 3.23
CA PRO A 54 3.29 0.92 4.39
C PRO A 54 2.19 1.97 4.27
N LEU A 55 2.52 3.18 3.79
CA LEU A 55 1.54 4.26 3.64
C LEU A 55 0.40 3.88 2.68
N ILE A 56 0.73 3.38 1.49
CA ILE A 56 -0.27 2.99 0.50
C ILE A 56 -1.08 1.79 1.00
N PHE A 57 -0.43 0.85 1.68
CA PHE A 57 -1.13 -0.29 2.31
C PHE A 57 -2.16 0.16 3.34
N ILE A 58 -1.79 1.08 4.25
CA ILE A 58 -2.70 1.61 5.27
C ILE A 58 -3.89 2.28 4.61
N ILE A 59 -3.67 3.18 3.63
CA ILE A 59 -4.76 3.87 2.92
C ILE A 59 -5.71 2.86 2.26
N THR A 60 -5.14 1.88 1.56
CA THR A 60 -5.93 0.85 0.84
C THR A 60 -6.74 0.00 1.83
N MET A 61 -6.15 -0.39 2.96
CA MET A 61 -6.85 -1.13 4.00
C MET A 61 -7.92 -0.31 4.70
N THR A 62 -7.68 0.95 5.00
CA THR A 62 -8.70 1.82 5.58
C THR A 62 -9.91 1.93 4.66
N ILE A 63 -9.71 2.09 3.36
CA ILE A 63 -10.80 2.12 2.37
C ILE A 63 -11.58 0.80 2.38
N GLY A 64 -10.88 -0.34 2.32
CA GLY A 64 -11.52 -1.66 2.32
C GLY A 64 -12.29 -1.94 3.60
N ILE A 65 -11.69 -1.67 4.76
CA ILE A 65 -12.28 -1.89 6.08
C ILE A 65 -13.48 -0.98 6.28
N TYR A 66 -13.39 0.30 5.90
CA TYR A 66 -14.52 1.24 6.01
C TYR A 66 -15.76 0.70 5.31
N GLN A 67 -15.60 0.08 4.13
CA GLN A 67 -16.70 -0.50 3.37
C GLN A 67 -17.32 -1.76 4.01
N ILE A 68 -16.55 -2.53 4.80
CA ILE A 68 -17.01 -3.76 5.46
C ILE A 68 -17.13 -3.63 6.98
N ALA A 69 -16.96 -2.42 7.54
CA ALA A 69 -16.80 -2.21 8.97
C ALA A 69 -18.01 -2.72 9.78
N GLY A 70 -19.22 -2.51 9.27
CA GLY A 70 -20.45 -3.00 9.89
C GLY A 70 -20.63 -4.52 9.90
N GLN A 71 -19.80 -5.25 9.15
CA GLN A 71 -19.79 -6.72 9.09
C GLN A 71 -18.66 -7.35 9.91
N LEU A 72 -17.75 -6.52 10.44
CA LEU A 72 -16.60 -6.97 11.22
C LEU A 72 -16.93 -6.96 12.72
N SER A 73 -16.49 -8.00 13.43
CA SER A 73 -16.55 -8.00 14.88
C SER A 73 -15.48 -7.04 15.45
N TYR A 74 -15.77 -6.47 16.63
CA TYR A 74 -14.83 -5.59 17.34
C TYR A 74 -13.45 -6.23 17.55
N ALA A 75 -13.39 -7.53 17.81
CA ALA A 75 -12.12 -8.26 17.97
C ALA A 75 -11.25 -8.22 16.69
N LYS A 76 -11.87 -8.34 15.51
CA LYS A 76 -11.15 -8.26 14.22
C LYS A 76 -10.63 -6.84 13.98
N LEU A 77 -11.41 -5.82 14.31
CA LEU A 77 -10.99 -4.42 14.19
C LEU A 77 -9.78 -4.10 15.07
N ILE A 78 -9.78 -4.56 16.33
CA ILE A 78 -8.64 -4.40 17.24
C ILE A 78 -7.39 -5.06 16.67
N LEU A 79 -7.49 -6.28 16.15
CA LEU A 79 -6.34 -6.99 15.59
C LEU A 79 -5.76 -6.27 14.37
N ILE A 80 -6.61 -5.77 13.47
CA ILE A 80 -6.16 -5.01 12.30
C ILE A 80 -5.47 -3.72 12.75
N PHE A 81 -6.05 -3.00 13.70
CA PHE A 81 -5.46 -1.78 14.24
C PHE A 81 -4.09 -2.05 14.88
N ALA A 82 -3.96 -3.13 15.66
CA ALA A 82 -2.68 -3.55 16.22
C ALA A 82 -1.63 -3.83 15.13
N GLY A 83 -2.02 -4.50 14.03
CA GLY A 83 -1.13 -4.72 12.89
C GLY A 83 -0.65 -3.41 12.25
N VAL A 84 -1.54 -2.44 12.06
CA VAL A 84 -1.17 -1.10 11.55
C VAL A 84 -0.19 -0.40 12.48
N VAL A 85 -0.42 -0.44 13.80
CA VAL A 85 0.50 0.14 14.80
C VAL A 85 1.87 -0.54 14.74
N LEU A 86 1.93 -1.86 14.63
CA LEU A 86 3.20 -2.60 14.51
C LEU A 86 3.96 -2.22 13.24
N ILE A 87 3.27 -2.04 12.11
CA ILE A 87 3.89 -1.58 10.87
C ILE A 87 4.49 -0.19 11.06
N LEU A 88 3.72 0.75 11.64
CA LEU A 88 4.20 2.11 11.90
C LEU A 88 5.39 2.13 12.87
N ALA A 89 5.32 1.34 13.94
CA ALA A 89 6.41 1.21 14.91
C ALA A 89 7.66 0.56 14.31
N GLY A 90 7.53 -0.35 13.34
CA GLY A 90 8.66 -0.96 12.64
C GLY A 90 9.34 -0.02 11.64
N VAL A 91 8.58 0.91 11.04
CA VAL A 91 9.10 1.90 10.07
C VAL A 91 9.79 3.07 10.77
N HIS A 92 9.37 3.43 11.98
CA HIS A 92 10.01 4.46 12.79
C HIS A 92 10.95 3.84 13.82
N LYS A 93 12.26 3.94 13.57
CA LYS A 93 13.31 3.65 14.55
C LYS A 93 13.99 4.94 14.99
#